data_AF-A0A4R5HG94-F1
#
_entry.id   AF-A0A4R5HG94-F1
#
_cell.length_a   1.000
_cell.length_b   1.000
_cell.length_c   1.000
_cell.angle_alpha   90.00
_cell.angle_beta   90.00
_cell.angle_gamma   90.00
#
_symmetry.space_group_name_H-M   'P 1'
#
loop_
_entity.id
_entity.type
_entity.pdbx_description
1 polymer ?
#
loop_
_entity_poly.entity_id
_entity_poly.type
_entity_poly.pdbx_seq_one_letter_code
_entity_poly.pdbx_strand_id
1 'polypeptide(L)'
;MEQKPIVNWQSPDTTPEVGKGKTDIFWIAVNYKREDAWHTTVFDAQYVNKPLEFAEDDTEKEYPLDDDCFFDMDGDPIESIGWYRLLEHADFNGYYEPITFRESYVLLGWAKYQKPEYPGGDYNV
;
A
#
# COMPACT_ATOMS: atom_id res chain seq x y z
N MET A 1 -30.74 -8.38 6.97
CA MET A 1 -30.39 -8.17 5.55
C MET A 1 -28.88 -8.11 5.47
N GLU A 2 -28.23 -8.97 4.69
CA GLU A 2 -26.78 -8.87 4.46
C GLU A 2 -26.51 -7.62 3.61
N GLN A 3 -25.98 -6.56 4.22
CA GLN A 3 -25.41 -5.46 3.45
C GLN A 3 -24.10 -5.95 2.85
N LYS A 4 -24.10 -6.22 1.54
CA LYS A 4 -22.85 -6.41 0.82
C LYS A 4 -22.12 -5.06 0.76
N PRO A 5 -20.84 -4.98 1.10
CA PRO A 5 -20.09 -3.75 0.98
C PRO A 5 -20.10 -3.30 -0.49
N ILE A 6 -20.50 -2.05 -0.74
CA ILE A 6 -20.39 -1.45 -2.06
C ILE A 6 -18.93 -1.03 -2.22
N VAL A 7 -18.18 -1.79 -3.02
CA VAL A 7 -16.77 -1.48 -3.31
C VAL A 7 -16.70 -0.60 -4.55
N ASN A 8 -16.17 0.61 -4.40
CA ASN A 8 -16.01 1.57 -5.51
C ASN A 8 -14.63 1.42 -6.17
N TRP A 9 -14.50 0.44 -7.06
CA TRP A 9 -13.27 0.16 -7.80
C TRP A 9 -12.87 1.34 -8.71
N GLN A 10 -11.59 1.70 -8.63
CA GLN A 10 -10.93 2.69 -9.44
C GLN A 10 -10.00 2.02 -10.45
N SER A 11 -9.71 2.74 -11.54
CA SER A 11 -8.81 2.29 -12.61
C SER A 11 -7.38 2.07 -12.07
N PRO A 12 -6.62 1.09 -12.59
CA PRO A 12 -5.19 0.98 -12.29
C PRO A 12 -4.39 2.19 -12.77
N ASP A 13 -4.91 2.97 -13.72
CA ASP A 13 -4.27 4.17 -14.26
C ASP A 13 -4.50 5.42 -13.41
N THR A 14 -5.32 5.34 -12.35
CA THR A 14 -5.48 6.43 -11.40
C THR A 14 -4.65 6.18 -10.14
N THR A 15 -4.16 7.27 -9.56
CA THR A 15 -3.40 7.24 -8.32
C THR A 15 -4.33 7.46 -7.13
N PRO A 16 -4.23 6.64 -6.06
CA PRO A 16 -4.93 6.92 -4.81
C PRO A 16 -4.54 8.28 -4.22
N GLU A 17 -5.52 9.01 -3.70
CA GLU A 17 -5.27 10.26 -2.97
C GLU A 17 -4.74 9.95 -1.57
N VAL A 18 -3.42 9.90 -1.43
CA VAL A 18 -2.73 9.74 -0.14
C VAL A 18 -1.94 11.00 0.14
N GLY A 19 -2.11 11.58 1.33
CA GLY A 19 -1.39 12.80 1.74
C GLY A 19 0.13 12.58 1.73
N LYS A 20 0.90 13.66 1.51
CA LYS A 20 2.36 13.61 1.60
C LYS A 20 2.79 13.16 3.01
N GLY A 21 3.79 12.27 3.07
CA GLY A 21 4.27 11.65 4.30
C GLY A 21 3.37 10.53 4.83
N LYS A 22 2.28 10.17 4.13
CA LYS A 22 1.27 9.23 4.63
C LYS A 22 1.27 7.90 3.88
N THR A 23 0.65 6.94 4.54
CA THR A 23 0.37 5.60 4.06
C THR A 23 -1.08 5.26 4.36
N ASP A 24 -1.84 4.84 3.36
CA ASP A 24 -3.22 4.40 3.51
C ASP A 24 -3.38 2.96 3.00
N ILE A 25 -4.38 2.24 3.52
CA ILE A 25 -4.70 0.85 3.13
C ILE A 25 -5.82 0.84 2.09
N PHE A 26 -5.65 0.00 1.07
CA PHE A 26 -6.58 -0.19 -0.03
C PHE A 26 -6.76 -1.67 -0.31
N TRP A 27 -7.90 -2.01 -0.92
CA TRP A 27 -8.01 -3.24 -1.68
C TRP A 27 -7.40 -3.06 -3.05
N ILE A 28 -6.60 -4.01 -3.51
CA ILE A 28 -6.16 -4.08 -4.90
C ILE A 28 -6.58 -5.39 -5.54
N ALA A 29 -7.02 -5.32 -6.79
CA ALA A 29 -7.27 -6.47 -7.63
C ALA A 29 -6.09 -6.64 -8.59
N VAL A 30 -5.50 -7.83 -8.63
CA VAL A 30 -4.39 -8.13 -9.55
C VAL A 30 -4.71 -9.33 -10.41
N ASN A 31 -4.13 -9.35 -11.61
CA ASN A 31 -4.09 -10.53 -12.46
C ASN A 31 -2.65 -11.02 -12.56
N TYR A 32 -2.41 -12.30 -12.33
CA TYR A 32 -1.08 -12.87 -12.39
C TYR A 32 -1.03 -14.21 -13.11
N LYS A 33 0.10 -14.49 -13.74
CA LYS A 33 0.31 -15.76 -14.46
C LYS A 33 0.97 -16.79 -13.54
N ARG A 34 0.37 -17.98 -13.43
CA ARG A 34 0.93 -19.15 -12.74
C ARG A 34 0.59 -20.40 -13.54
N GLU A 35 1.57 -21.28 -13.76
CA GLU A 35 1.36 -22.58 -14.44
C GLU A 35 0.58 -22.44 -15.77
N ASP A 36 0.94 -21.42 -16.56
CA ASP A 36 0.30 -21.04 -17.83
C ASP A 36 -1.17 -20.59 -17.79
N ALA A 37 -1.75 -20.45 -16.60
CA ALA A 37 -3.06 -19.86 -16.39
C ALA A 37 -2.97 -18.44 -15.80
N TRP A 38 -3.98 -17.63 -16.11
CA TRP A 38 -4.18 -16.32 -15.48
C TRP A 38 -5.09 -16.47 -14.25
N HIS A 39 -4.71 -15.81 -13.16
CA HIS A 39 -5.40 -15.84 -11.89
C HIS A 39 -5.68 -14.42 -11.42
N THR A 40 -6.93 -14.18 -11.02
CA THR A 40 -7.32 -12.93 -10.39
C THR A 40 -7.44 -13.12 -8.88
N THR A 41 -6.90 -12.18 -8.12
CA THR A 41 -7.05 -12.14 -6.66
C THR A 41 -7.21 -10.72 -6.17
N VAL A 42 -7.89 -10.57 -5.02
CA VAL A 42 -8.05 -9.30 -4.31
C VAL A 42 -7.42 -9.44 -2.93
N PHE A 43 -6.62 -8.46 -2.51
CA PHE A 43 -6.01 -8.43 -1.19
C PHE A 43 -5.74 -7.00 -0.73
N ASP A 44 -5.43 -6.85 0.55
CA ASP A 44 -5.10 -5.57 1.16
C ASP A 44 -3.65 -5.18 0.81
N ALA A 45 -3.47 -3.95 0.35
CA ALA A 45 -2.16 -3.36 0.07
C ALA A 45 -2.11 -1.93 0.60
N GLN A 46 -0.90 -1.43 0.80
CA GLN A 46 -0.68 -0.05 1.17
C GLN A 46 -0.32 0.77 -0.06
N TYR A 47 -0.83 1.99 -0.12
CA TYR A 47 -0.26 3.02 -0.98
C TYR A 47 0.52 4.01 -0.12
N VAL A 48 1.82 4.10 -0.37
CA VAL A 48 2.76 4.97 0.36
C VAL A 48 3.02 6.21 -0.48
N ASN A 49 2.98 7.39 0.15
CA ASN A 49 3.34 8.66 -0.48
C ASN A 49 4.36 9.41 0.38
N LYS A 50 5.59 8.90 0.41
CA LYS A 50 6.72 9.41 1.20
C LYS A 50 7.86 9.80 0.25
N PRO A 51 7.74 10.92 -0.48
CA PRO A 51 8.83 11.44 -1.31
C PRO A 51 10.03 11.83 -0.45
N LEU A 52 11.24 11.73 -1.00
CA LEU A 52 12.40 12.33 -0.37
C LEU A 52 12.56 13.77 -0.85
N GLU A 53 12.65 14.69 0.10
CA GLU A 53 12.98 16.09 -0.18
C GLU A 53 14.24 16.45 0.59
N PHE A 54 15.12 17.20 -0.03
CA PHE A 54 16.39 17.63 0.54
C PHE A 54 16.49 19.15 0.44
N ALA A 55 17.29 19.76 1.31
CA ALA A 55 17.59 21.19 1.19
C ALA A 55 18.33 21.46 -0.12
N GLU A 56 18.12 22.64 -0.74
CA GLU A 56 18.76 22.97 -2.03
C GLU A 56 20.29 23.02 -1.94
N ASP A 57 20.83 23.27 -0.76
CA ASP A 57 22.26 23.30 -0.45
C ASP A 57 22.83 21.95 0.00
N ASP A 58 21.99 20.94 0.21
CA ASP A 58 22.41 19.56 0.49
C ASP A 58 22.68 18.82 -0.83
N THR A 59 23.89 19.02 -1.37
CA THR A 59 24.33 18.32 -2.58
C THR A 59 24.55 16.82 -2.38
N GLU A 60 24.75 16.38 -1.14
CA GLU A 60 25.06 14.98 -0.82
C GLU A 60 23.77 14.17 -0.55
N LYS A 61 22.62 14.83 -0.36
CA LYS A 61 21.32 14.23 -0.05
C LYS A 61 21.40 13.36 1.20
N GLU A 62 22.12 13.86 2.20
CA GLU A 62 22.39 13.13 3.44
C GLU A 62 21.23 13.27 4.42
N TYR A 63 20.55 14.44 4.43
CA TYR A 63 19.53 14.76 5.41
C TYR A 63 18.19 15.10 4.76
N PRO A 64 17.26 14.13 4.65
CA PRO A 64 15.91 14.42 4.16
C PRO A 64 15.22 15.42 5.09
N LEU A 65 14.43 16.32 4.50
CA LEU A 65 13.64 17.32 5.21
C LEU A 65 12.46 16.71 5.96
N ASP A 66 12.06 15.49 5.59
CA ASP A 66 10.94 14.76 6.19
C ASP A 66 11.46 13.52 6.93
N ASP A 67 11.24 13.50 8.25
CA ASP A 67 11.62 12.41 9.13
C ASP A 67 10.75 11.15 8.93
N ASP A 68 9.60 11.28 8.24
CA ASP A 68 8.68 10.17 8.00
C ASP A 68 9.12 9.25 6.83
N CYS A 69 10.33 9.37 6.28
CA CYS A 69 10.81 8.48 5.20
C CYS A 69 11.15 7.05 5.68
N PHE A 70 11.30 6.11 4.73
CA PHE A 70 11.81 4.77 5.03
C PHE A 70 13.33 4.74 4.90
N PHE A 71 13.96 3.78 5.55
CA PHE A 71 15.41 3.60 5.51
C PHE A 71 15.74 2.17 5.07
N ASP A 72 16.86 2.00 4.39
CA ASP A 72 17.39 0.67 4.07
C ASP A 72 18.16 0.06 5.25
N MET A 73 18.85 -1.05 4.99
CA MET A 73 19.63 -1.75 6.03
C MET A 73 20.91 -1.02 6.41
N ASP A 74 21.41 -0.15 5.55
CA ASP A 74 22.62 0.66 5.77
C ASP A 74 22.27 1.99 6.47
N GLY A 75 20.97 2.30 6.56
CA GLY A 75 20.46 3.50 7.22
C GLY A 75 20.24 4.67 6.26
N ASP A 76 20.28 4.41 4.95
CA ASP A 76 20.08 5.44 3.93
C ASP A 76 18.59 5.65 3.66
N PRO A 77 18.12 6.90 3.51
CA PRO A 77 16.72 7.20 3.26
C PRO A 77 16.29 6.72 1.87
N ILE A 78 15.08 6.15 1.79
CA ILE A 78 14.48 5.59 0.58
C ILE A 78 13.22 6.36 0.20
N GLU A 79 13.19 6.84 -1.04
CA GLU A 79 11.96 7.37 -1.65
C GLU A 79 10.94 6.25 -1.81
N SER A 80 9.76 6.46 -1.23
CA SER A 80 8.73 5.43 -1.15
C SER A 80 7.40 5.98 -1.64
N ILE A 81 7.18 5.86 -2.94
CA ILE A 81 5.92 6.27 -3.59
C ILE A 81 5.38 5.08 -4.39
N GLY A 82 4.23 4.55 -3.98
CA GLY A 82 3.55 3.48 -4.71
C GLY A 82 2.96 2.39 -3.83
N TRP A 83 2.73 1.24 -4.45
CA TRP A 83 2.07 0.09 -3.85
C TRP A 83 3.05 -0.79 -3.07
N TYR A 84 2.69 -1.15 -1.84
CA TYR A 84 3.47 -2.04 -0.96
C TYR A 84 2.60 -3.15 -0.40
N ARG A 85 3.18 -4.35 -0.23
CA ARG A 85 2.51 -5.47 0.44
C ARG A 85 2.40 -5.18 1.93
N LEU A 86 1.23 -5.50 2.49
CA LEU A 86 1.06 -5.61 3.92
C LEU A 86 1.53 -7.01 4.35
N LEU A 87 2.79 -7.14 4.73
CA LEU A 87 3.33 -8.39 5.26
C LEU A 87 3.37 -8.32 6.78
N GLU A 88 2.67 -9.24 7.43
CA GLU A 88 2.90 -9.52 8.85
C GLU A 88 4.16 -10.39 8.96
N HIS A 89 5.20 -9.85 9.61
CA HIS A 89 6.41 -10.60 9.95
C HIS A 89 6.47 -10.77 11.46
N ALA A 90 6.71 -11.99 11.95
CA ALA A 90 6.67 -12.32 13.38
C ALA A 90 7.63 -11.47 14.22
N ASP A 91 8.79 -11.13 13.65
CA ASP A 91 9.82 -10.32 14.30
C ASP A 91 9.80 -8.83 13.90
N PHE A 92 9.01 -8.45 12.90
CA PHE A 92 8.99 -7.08 12.35
C PHE A 92 7.56 -6.64 12.06
N ASN A 93 7.01 -5.79 12.93
CA ASN A 93 5.76 -5.09 12.62
C ASN A 93 6.00 -4.10 11.49
N GLY A 94 5.31 -4.30 10.35
CA GLY A 94 5.36 -3.37 9.22
C GLY A 94 6.52 -3.62 8.26
N TYR A 95 6.82 -4.88 7.91
CA TYR A 95 7.70 -5.15 6.79
C TYR A 95 7.01 -4.76 5.48
N TYR A 96 7.60 -3.82 4.74
CA TYR A 96 7.01 -3.23 3.53
C TYR A 96 7.80 -3.69 2.31
N GLU A 97 7.22 -4.57 1.50
CA GLU A 97 7.78 -4.94 0.19
C GLU A 97 7.09 -4.15 -0.93
N PRO A 98 7.83 -3.41 -1.78
CA PRO A 98 7.24 -2.74 -2.92
C PRO A 98 6.65 -3.76 -3.90
N ILE A 99 5.43 -3.48 -4.36
CA ILE A 99 4.75 -4.26 -5.38
C ILE A 99 5.15 -3.72 -6.75
N THR A 100 5.92 -4.50 -7.49
CA THR A 100 6.24 -4.18 -8.88
C THR A 100 5.25 -4.86 -9.83
N PHE A 101 4.47 -4.06 -10.56
CA PHE A 101 3.60 -4.57 -11.62
C PHE A 101 4.38 -4.73 -12.93
N ARG A 102 4.11 -5.82 -13.65
CA ARG A 102 4.79 -6.23 -14.88
C ARG A 102 3.87 -7.10 -15.73
N GLU A 103 4.32 -7.49 -16.93
CA GLU A 103 3.50 -8.26 -17.88
C GLU A 103 2.86 -9.53 -17.28
N SER A 104 3.52 -10.20 -16.31
CA SER A 104 3.00 -11.40 -15.65
C SER A 104 2.27 -11.15 -14.32
N TYR A 105 2.16 -9.88 -13.89
CA TYR A 105 1.56 -9.46 -12.62
C TYR A 105 1.03 -8.02 -12.75
N VAL A 106 -0.25 -7.89 -13.10
CA VAL A 106 -0.86 -6.62 -13.53
C VAL A 106 -1.88 -6.14 -12.50
N LEU A 107 -1.87 -4.85 -12.18
CA LEU A 107 -2.92 -4.21 -11.40
C LEU A 107 -4.18 -4.06 -12.27
N LEU A 108 -5.31 -4.57 -11.81
CA LEU A 108 -6.60 -4.44 -12.48
C LEU A 108 -7.44 -3.27 -11.95
N GLY A 109 -7.16 -2.83 -10.73
CA GLY A 109 -7.85 -1.73 -10.07
C GLY A 109 -7.63 -1.73 -8.56
N TRP A 110 -8.05 -0.64 -7.93
CA TRP A 110 -7.93 -0.44 -6.48
C TRP A 110 -9.20 0.16 -5.90
N ALA A 111 -9.43 -0.01 -4.60
CA ALA A 111 -10.56 0.59 -3.90
C ALA A 111 -10.15 0.96 -2.48
N LYS A 112 -10.67 2.08 -1.96
CA LYS A 112 -10.41 2.50 -0.59
C LYS A 112 -10.92 1.42 0.38
N TYR A 113 -10.05 0.99 1.29
CA TYR A 113 -10.44 0.04 2.32
C TYR A 113 -11.51 0.66 3.23
N GLN A 114 -12.62 -0.04 3.40
CA GLN A 114 -13.66 0.32 4.35
C GLN A 114 -13.90 -0.86 5.27
N LYS A 115 -13.38 -0.76 6.50
CA LYS A 115 -13.63 -1.79 7.52
C LYS A 115 -15.13 -1.82 7.81
N PRO A 116 -15.79 -2.99 7.72
CA PRO A 116 -17.19 -3.09 8.10
C PRO A 116 -17.35 -2.79 9.59
N GLU A 117 -18.40 -2.07 9.96
CA GLU A 117 -18.77 -1.89 11.36
C GLU A 117 -19.13 -3.25 11.96
N TYR A 118 -18.63 -3.51 13.17
CA TYR A 118 -19.09 -4.65 13.94
C TYR A 118 -20.49 -4.33 14.48
N PRO A 119 -21.54 -5.08 14.12
CA PRO A 119 -22.92 -4.70 14.43
C PRO A 119 -23.26 -4.77 15.93
N GLY A 120 -22.37 -5.27 16.79
CA GLY A 120 -22.64 -5.48 18.21
C GLY A 120 -23.62 -6.63 18.44
N GLY A 121 -23.24 -7.58 19.30
CA GLY A 121 -24.20 -8.42 20.00
C GLY A 121 -24.33 -7.88 21.42
N ASP A 122 -25.53 -7.94 22.00
CA ASP A 122 -25.74 -7.63 23.41
C ASP A 122 -24.93 -8.62 24.26
N TYR A 123 -23.70 -8.25 24.61
CA TYR A 123 -22.93 -8.92 25.64
C TYR A 123 -23.46 -8.43 26.99
N ASN A 124 -24.51 -9.07 27.49
CA ASN A 124 -24.87 -8.98 28.91
C ASN A 124 -23.71 -9.64 29.69
N VAL A 125 -22.86 -8.81 30.29
CA VAL A 125 -21.83 -9.22 31.26
C VAL A 125 -22.49 -9.45 32.62
#